data_AF-A0AAE4K7E6-F1
#
_entry.id   AF-A0AAE4K7E6-F1
#
_cell.length_a   1.000
_cell.length_b   1.000
_cell.length_c   1.000
_cell.angle_alpha   90.00
_cell.angle_beta   90.00
_cell.angle_gamma   90.00
#
_symmetry.space_group_name_H-M   'P 1'
#
loop_
_entity.id
_entity.type
_entity.pdbx_description
1 polymer ?
#
loop_
_entity_poly.entity_id
_entity_poly.type
_entity_poly.pdbx_seq_one_letter_code
_entity_poly.pdbx_strand_id
1 'polypeptide(L)'
;MDNHKLAIGQRLRTIRLKMGINQNVFARALNTAPNHICQIERGRCIPGGKLLRLMREQFGIDITWLLSGQSAATTTSLLKREISALVEDYQRADANGKAFLVYTASFLVEGTEKQGPQPAPQKNGRR
;
A
#
# COMPACT_ATOMS: atom_id res chain seq x y z
N MET A 1 -14.90 -16.70 13.13
CA MET A 1 -13.62 -16.07 13.51
C MET A 1 -13.14 -15.25 12.33
N ASP A 2 -12.72 -14.01 12.54
CA ASP A 2 -12.30 -13.14 11.43
C ASP A 2 -10.93 -13.56 10.90
N ASN A 3 -10.89 -14.17 9.72
CA ASN A 3 -9.67 -14.67 9.08
C ASN A 3 -8.60 -13.57 8.92
N HIS A 4 -9.06 -12.33 8.69
CA HIS A 4 -8.19 -11.16 8.55
C HIS A 4 -7.43 -10.81 9.84
N LYS A 5 -8.10 -10.84 11.01
CA LYS A 5 -7.48 -10.56 12.31
C LYS A 5 -6.41 -11.59 12.64
N LEU A 6 -6.70 -12.86 12.35
CA LEU A 6 -5.77 -13.95 12.56
C LEU A 6 -4.51 -13.78 11.69
N ALA A 7 -4.66 -13.40 10.42
CA ALA A 7 -3.53 -13.16 9.52
C ALA A 7 -2.62 -12.02 10.02
N ILE A 8 -3.19 -10.92 10.51
CA ILE A 8 -2.42 -9.81 11.13
C ILE A 8 -1.65 -10.33 12.36
N GLY A 9 -2.34 -11.07 13.24
CA GLY A 9 -1.74 -11.65 14.44
C GLY A 9 -0.56 -12.59 14.14
N GLN A 10 -0.70 -13.44 13.13
CA GLN A 10 0.35 -14.36 12.69
C GLN A 10 1.56 -13.61 12.11
N ARG A 11 1.34 -12.57 11.29
CA ARG A 11 2.43 -11.72 10.78
C ARG A 11 3.17 -11.01 11.91
N LEU A 12 2.43 -10.45 12.88
CA LEU A 12 3.04 -9.81 14.04
C LEU A 12 3.87 -10.80 14.87
N ARG A 13 3.32 -11.98 15.14
CA ARG A 13 4.02 -13.07 15.85
C ARG A 13 5.30 -13.46 15.13
N THR A 14 5.26 -13.55 13.80
CA THR A 14 6.42 -13.88 12.96
C THR A 14 7.52 -12.85 13.12
N ILE A 15 7.19 -11.56 13.07
CA ILE A 15 8.17 -10.48 13.30
C ILE A 15 8.78 -10.60 14.69
N ARG A 16 7.96 -10.73 15.74
CA ARG A 16 8.43 -10.83 17.12
C ARG A 16 9.37 -12.02 17.32
N LEU A 17 9.03 -13.18 16.76
CA LEU A 17 9.87 -14.38 16.86
C LEU A 17 11.19 -14.24 16.09
N LYS A 18 11.19 -13.56 14.93
CA LYS A 18 12.44 -13.24 14.19
C LYS A 18 13.38 -12.34 15.00
N MET A 19 12.87 -11.52 15.90
CA MET A 19 13.65 -10.69 16.82
C MET A 19 14.15 -11.48 18.04
N GLY A 20 13.72 -12.74 18.23
CA GLY A 20 14.14 -13.58 19.36
C GLY A 20 13.56 -13.17 20.72
N ILE A 21 12.54 -12.30 20.76
CA ILE A 21 11.95 -11.79 22.00
C ILE A 21 10.60 -12.41 22.33
N ASN A 22 10.28 -12.52 23.62
CA ASN A 22 8.97 -13.00 24.07
C ASN A 22 7.91 -11.89 24.07
N GLN A 23 6.64 -12.25 24.28
CA GLN A 23 5.51 -11.30 24.28
C GLN A 23 5.63 -10.22 25.36
N ASN A 24 6.20 -10.54 26.54
CA ASN A 24 6.37 -9.57 27.63
C ASN A 24 7.38 -8.48 27.25
N VAL A 25 8.52 -8.87 26.70
CA VAL A 25 9.54 -7.92 26.22
C VAL A 25 8.98 -7.02 25.13
N PHE A 26 8.25 -7.60 24.18
CA PHE A 26 7.65 -6.86 23.08
C PHE A 26 6.57 -5.88 23.56
N ALA A 27 5.71 -6.31 24.48
CA ALA A 27 4.67 -5.47 25.06
C ALA A 27 5.26 -4.29 25.86
N ARG A 28 6.32 -4.55 26.63
CA ARG A 28 7.03 -3.51 27.40
C ARG A 28 7.64 -2.45 26.48
N ALA A 29 8.31 -2.86 25.40
CA ALA A 29 8.86 -1.92 24.42
C ALA A 29 7.76 -1.04 23.81
N LEU A 30 6.65 -1.65 23.40
CA LEU A 30 5.50 -0.97 22.80
C LEU A 30 4.58 -0.26 23.81
N ASN A 31 4.98 -0.16 25.08
CA ASN A 31 4.21 0.46 26.16
C ASN A 31 2.74 0.00 26.20
N THR A 32 2.54 -1.32 26.18
CA THR A 32 1.23 -1.99 26.22
C THR A 32 1.25 -3.19 27.16
N ALA A 33 0.09 -3.71 27.54
CA ALA A 33 -0.03 -4.90 28.36
C ALA A 33 0.35 -6.18 27.57
N PRO A 34 1.06 -7.17 28.16
CA PRO A 34 1.37 -8.43 27.50
C PRO A 34 0.15 -9.20 27.00
N ASN A 35 -0.95 -9.16 27.77
CA ASN A 35 -2.21 -9.75 27.34
C ASN A 35 -2.68 -9.14 26.00
N HIS A 36 -2.52 -7.83 25.78
CA HIS A 36 -2.92 -7.19 24.53
C HIS A 36 -2.16 -7.75 23.33
N ILE A 37 -0.84 -7.94 23.44
CA ILE A 37 -0.04 -8.61 22.39
C ILE A 37 -0.53 -10.04 22.16
N CYS A 38 -0.82 -10.80 23.23
CA CYS A 38 -1.37 -12.15 23.12
C CYS A 38 -2.74 -12.17 22.41
N GLN A 39 -3.65 -11.23 22.72
CA GLN A 39 -4.94 -11.10 22.04
C GLN A 39 -4.77 -10.84 20.54
N ILE A 40 -3.85 -9.95 20.17
CA ILE A 40 -3.53 -9.63 18.77
C ILE A 40 -2.98 -10.86 18.05
N GLU A 41 -1.95 -11.52 18.61
CA GLU A 41 -1.32 -12.70 17.98
C GLU A 41 -2.27 -13.88 17.81
N ARG A 42 -3.33 -13.95 18.62
CA ARG A 42 -4.40 -14.95 18.52
C ARG A 42 -5.57 -14.52 17.64
N GLY A 43 -5.49 -13.35 17.01
CA GLY A 43 -6.54 -12.80 16.15
C GLY A 43 -7.81 -12.36 16.89
N ARG A 44 -7.75 -12.17 18.21
CA ARG A 44 -8.90 -11.75 19.03
C ARG A 44 -9.17 -10.25 18.95
N CYS A 45 -8.15 -9.43 18.65
CA CYS A 45 -8.30 -8.01 18.35
C CYS A 45 -7.26 -7.53 17.32
N ILE A 46 -7.42 -6.29 16.86
CA ILE A 46 -6.50 -5.61 15.93
C ILE A 46 -5.70 -4.55 16.72
N PRO A 47 -4.43 -4.31 16.41
CA PRO A 47 -3.67 -3.21 17.00
C PRO A 47 -4.34 -1.85 16.73
N GLY A 48 -4.48 -1.02 17.76
CA GLY A 48 -4.91 0.37 17.58
C GLY A 48 -3.81 1.26 16.97
N GLY A 49 -4.17 2.43 16.48
CA GLY A 49 -3.25 3.35 15.77
C GLY A 49 -2.01 3.76 16.58
N LYS A 50 -2.15 3.99 17.89
CA LYS A 50 -1.00 4.27 18.79
C LYS A 50 0.01 3.12 18.79
N LEU A 51 -0.48 1.89 18.85
CA LEU A 51 0.36 0.70 18.89
C LEU A 51 1.05 0.46 17.54
N LEU A 52 0.33 0.65 16.43
CA LEU A 52 0.89 0.58 15.08
C LEU A 52 2.01 1.61 14.87
N ARG A 53 1.82 2.84 15.35
CA ARG A 53 2.84 3.88 15.27
C ARG A 53 4.12 3.46 16.02
N LEU A 54 3.99 2.97 17.26
CA LEU A 54 5.13 2.48 18.04
C LEU A 54 5.82 1.29 17.39
N MET A 55 5.07 0.37 16.77
CA MET A 55 5.63 -0.75 16.00
C MET A 55 6.52 -0.27 14.84
N ARG A 56 6.10 0.78 14.13
CA ARG A 56 6.92 1.41 13.09
C ARG A 56 8.15 2.10 13.68
N GLU A 57 7.94 2.96 14.67
CA GLU A 57 9.00 3.81 15.23
C GLU A 57 10.10 3.02 15.94
N GLN A 58 9.75 2.00 16.72
CA GLN A 58 10.71 1.26 17.55
C GLN A 58 11.31 0.04 16.84
N PHE A 59 10.57 -0.56 15.91
CA PHE A 59 10.95 -1.84 15.31
C PHE A 59 11.05 -1.78 13.78
N GLY A 60 10.77 -0.64 13.15
CA GLY A 60 10.83 -0.50 11.69
C GLY A 60 9.79 -1.35 10.95
N ILE A 61 8.69 -1.73 11.62
CA ILE A 61 7.68 -2.62 11.02
C ILE A 61 6.92 -1.88 9.90
N ASP A 62 6.90 -2.48 8.71
CA ASP A 62 6.01 -2.04 7.63
C ASP A 62 4.54 -2.32 7.99
N ILE A 63 3.85 -1.27 8.39
CA ILE A 63 2.43 -1.32 8.79
C ILE A 63 1.52 -1.71 7.62
N THR A 64 1.86 -1.30 6.40
CA THR A 64 1.08 -1.68 5.22
C THR A 64 1.15 -3.19 5.04
N TRP A 65 2.36 -3.77 5.05
CA TRP A 65 2.54 -5.21 5.00
C TRP A 65 1.91 -5.94 6.20
N LEU A 66 2.02 -5.39 7.40
CA LEU A 66 1.43 -5.99 8.60
C LEU A 66 -0.10 -6.12 8.47
N LEU A 67 -0.77 -5.10 7.94
CA LEU A 67 -2.23 -5.08 7.84
C LEU A 67 -2.74 -5.80 6.59
N SER A 68 -2.13 -5.59 5.42
CA SER A 68 -2.60 -6.14 4.14
C SER A 68 -1.93 -7.46 3.72
N GLY A 69 -0.73 -7.74 4.23
CA GLY A 69 0.14 -8.81 3.72
C GLY A 69 0.86 -8.46 2.41
N GLN A 70 0.64 -7.26 1.87
CA GLN A 70 1.28 -6.77 0.65
C GLN A 70 2.41 -5.82 1.04
N SER A 71 3.64 -6.15 0.65
CA SER A 71 4.78 -5.26 0.83
C SER A 71 4.89 -4.31 -0.36
N ALA A 72 5.60 -3.19 -0.19
CA ALA A 72 5.98 -2.33 -1.32
C ALA A 72 6.66 -3.16 -2.43
N ALA A 73 7.52 -4.11 -2.08
CA ALA A 73 8.15 -5.01 -3.06
C ALA A 73 7.14 -5.90 -3.79
N THR A 74 6.09 -6.37 -3.12
CA THR A 74 5.00 -7.14 -3.74
C THR A 74 4.26 -6.27 -4.76
N THR A 75 3.87 -5.06 -4.38
CA THR A 75 3.20 -4.11 -5.29
C THR A 75 4.09 -3.75 -6.47
N THR A 76 5.37 -3.47 -6.22
CA THR A 76 6.36 -3.22 -7.28
C THR A 76 6.52 -4.42 -8.21
N SER A 77 6.51 -5.65 -7.69
CA SER A 77 6.64 -6.86 -8.51
C SER A 77 5.42 -7.10 -9.42
N LEU A 78 4.22 -6.79 -8.92
CA LEU A 78 2.97 -6.90 -9.69
C LEU A 78 2.94 -5.86 -10.81
N LEU A 79 3.24 -4.60 -10.49
CA LEU A 79 3.34 -3.52 -11.47
C LEU A 79 4.41 -3.82 -12.53
N LYS A 80 5.57 -4.34 -12.12
CA LYS A 80 6.61 -4.77 -13.06
C LYS A 80 6.10 -5.84 -14.02
N ARG A 81 5.37 -6.83 -13.53
CA ARG A 81 4.79 -7.90 -14.36
C ARG A 81 3.77 -7.36 -15.34
N GLU A 82 2.89 -6.46 -14.91
CA GLU A 82 1.89 -5.82 -15.78
C GLU A 82 2.56 -5.01 -16.89
N ILE A 83 3.58 -4.21 -16.57
CA ILE A 83 4.34 -3.45 -17.55
C ILE A 83 5.08 -4.39 -18.52
N SER A 84 5.71 -5.45 -18.02
CA SER A 84 6.38 -6.44 -18.87
C SER A 84 5.41 -7.10 -19.85
N ALA A 85 4.22 -7.50 -19.40
CA ALA A 85 3.20 -8.07 -20.27
C ALA A 85 2.77 -7.08 -21.38
N LEU A 86 2.55 -5.82 -21.02
CA LEU A 86 2.18 -4.78 -22.00
C LEU A 86 3.28 -4.57 -23.06
N VAL A 87 4.56 -4.61 -22.65
CA VAL A 87 5.70 -4.49 -23.57
C VAL A 87 5.77 -5.69 -24.52
N GLU A 88 5.56 -6.91 -24.02
CA GLU A 88 5.53 -8.13 -24.83
C GLU A 88 4.39 -8.09 -25.86
N ASP A 89 3.20 -7.67 -25.44
CA ASP A 89 2.04 -7.51 -26.33
C ASP A 89 2.30 -6.45 -27.40
N TYR A 90 2.88 -5.31 -27.02
CA TYR A 90 3.29 -4.28 -27.98
C TYR A 90 4.30 -4.80 -29.00
N GLN A 91 5.29 -5.60 -28.58
CA GLN A 91 6.29 -6.17 -29.48
C GLN A 91 5.67 -7.11 -30.52
N ARG A 92 4.66 -7.90 -30.10
CA ARG A 92 3.95 -8.88 -30.95
C ARG A 92 2.89 -8.27 -31.86
N ALA A 93 2.37 -7.08 -31.51
CA ALA A 93 1.35 -6.40 -32.30
C ALA A 93 1.85 -6.02 -33.72
N ASP A 94 0.92 -5.96 -34.65
CA ASP A 94 1.17 -5.45 -36.00
C ASP A 94 1.28 -3.90 -36.01
N ALA A 95 1.51 -3.32 -37.19
CA ALA A 95 1.72 -1.87 -37.32
C ALA A 95 0.52 -1.05 -36.82
N ASN A 96 -0.70 -1.52 -37.10
CA ASN A 96 -1.94 -0.87 -36.68
C ASN A 96 -2.13 -0.96 -35.16
N GLY A 97 -1.91 -2.13 -34.57
CA GLY A 97 -1.98 -2.34 -33.13
C GLY A 97 -0.98 -1.48 -32.37
N LYS A 98 0.26 -1.37 -32.86
CA LYS A 98 1.28 -0.48 -32.28
C LYS A 98 0.86 0.98 -32.32
N ALA A 99 0.37 1.45 -33.47
CA ALA A 99 -0.09 2.84 -33.62
C ALA A 99 -1.25 3.16 -32.66
N PHE A 100 -2.20 2.23 -32.52
CA PHE A 100 -3.30 2.36 -31.58
C PHE A 100 -2.83 2.45 -30.13
N LEU A 101 -1.95 1.54 -29.69
CA LEU A 101 -1.41 1.54 -28.33
C LEU A 101 -0.68 2.86 -27.98
N VAL A 102 0.14 3.38 -28.90
CA VAL A 102 0.85 4.66 -28.70
C VAL A 102 -0.13 5.83 -28.64
N TYR A 103 -1.12 5.87 -29.55
CA TYR A 103 -2.14 6.92 -29.55
C TYR A 103 -2.94 6.92 -28.24
N THR A 104 -3.45 5.76 -27.82
CA THR A 104 -4.21 5.64 -26.58
C THR A 104 -3.39 6.04 -25.37
N ALA A 105 -2.13 5.59 -25.28
CA ALA A 105 -1.24 5.99 -24.18
C ALA A 105 -1.03 7.51 -24.13
N SER A 106 -0.75 8.14 -25.27
CA SER A 106 -0.53 9.58 -25.36
C SER A 106 -1.79 10.38 -24.98
N PHE A 107 -2.94 10.00 -25.52
CA PHE A 107 -4.23 10.62 -25.22
C PHE A 107 -4.58 10.57 -23.73
N LEU A 108 -4.36 9.41 -23.09
CA LEU A 108 -4.68 9.22 -21.66
C LEU A 108 -3.75 10.03 -20.74
N VAL A 109 -2.49 10.25 -21.13
CA VAL A 109 -1.55 11.06 -20.35
C VAL A 109 -1.92 12.55 -20.45
N GLU A 110 -2.20 13.05 -21.66
CA GLU A 110 -2.56 14.46 -21.89
C GLU A 110 -3.88 14.88 -21.20
N GLY A 111 -4.83 13.95 -21.04
CA GLY A 111 -6.10 14.19 -20.34
C GLY A 111 -5.98 14.46 -18.84
N THR A 112 -4.83 14.17 -18.23
CA THR A 112 -4.60 14.37 -16.79
C THR A 112 -4.02 15.74 -16.42
N GLU A 113 -3.59 16.54 -17.40
CA GLU A 113 -2.91 17.83 -17.16
C GLU A 113 -3.84 19.06 -17.21
N LYS A 114 -5.14 18.91 -17.54
CA LYS A 114 -6.07 20.05 -17.72
C LYS A 114 -7.18 20.12 -16.66
N GLN A 115 -6.82 20.49 -15.43
CA GLN A 115 -7.72 21.15 -14.48
C GLN A 115 -6.93 22.07 -13.54
N GLY A 116 -6.53 23.23 -14.07
CA GLY A 116 -6.11 24.42 -13.32
C GLY A 116 -7.13 25.54 -13.53
N PRO A 117 -7.32 26.48 -12.58
CA PRO A 117 -8.53 27.29 -12.48
C PRO A 117 -8.70 28.23 -13.69
N GLN A 118 -9.89 28.17 -14.28
CA GLN A 118 -10.31 29.00 -15.40
C GLN A 118 -10.37 30.48 -14.98
N PRO A 119 -9.72 31.42 -15.71
CA PRO A 119 -9.78 32.83 -15.36
C PRO A 119 -11.19 33.37 -15.57
N ALA A 120 -11.68 34.10 -14.58
CA ALA A 120 -13.02 34.68 -14.54
C ALA A 120 -13.31 35.59 -15.76
N PRO A 121 -14.56 35.62 -16.25
CA PRO A 121 -14.91 36.46 -17.40
C PRO A 121 -14.79 37.95 -17.04
N GLN A 122 -13.97 38.67 -17.81
CA GLN A 122 -13.90 40.14 -17.73
C GLN A 122 -15.26 40.73 -18.13
N LYS A 123 -15.89 41.44 -17.19
CA LYS A 123 -17.07 42.27 -17.47
C LYS A 123 -16.63 43.41 -18.38
N ASN A 124 -17.00 43.33 -19.66
CA ASN A 124 -16.84 44.45 -20.58
C ASN A 124 -17.86 45.53 -20.18
N GLY A 125 -17.36 46.66 -19.68
CA GLY A 125 -18.16 47.83 -19.35
C GLY A 125 -18.81 48.41 -20.60
N ARG A 126 -20.13 48.49 -20.61
CA ARG A 126 -20.91 49.26 -21.59
C ARG A 126 -20.54 50.74 -21.44
N ARG A 127 -20.20 51.37 -22.57
CA ARG A 127 -20.50 52.79 -22.80
C ARG A 127 -21.97 52.90 -23.21
#